data_AF-A0A852A9V3-F1
#
_entry.id   AF-A0A852A9V3-F1
#
_cell.length_a   1.000
_cell.length_b   1.000
_cell.length_c   1.000
_cell.angle_alpha   90.00
_cell.angle_beta   90.00
_cell.angle_gamma   90.00
#
_symmetry.space_group_name_H-M   'P 1'
#
loop_
_entity.id
_entity.type
_entity.pdbx_description
1 polymer ?
#
loop_
_entity_poly.entity_id
_entity_poly.type
_entity_poly.pdbx_seq_one_letter_code
_entity_poly.pdbx_strand_id
1 'polypeptide(L)' 'ERPTLGLGGSRSSELGVNEQLQGGEKPHKCSECGKSLSDRSALIRHMRIHTGERPYECDKCRKRFQMRSYLVSHQRSH' A
#
# COMPACT_ATOMS: atom_id res chain seq x y z
N GLU A 1 -14.11 30.04 20.12
CA GLU A 1 -14.39 29.49 21.46
C GLU A 1 -14.78 28.00 21.38
N ARG A 2 -13.84 27.09 21.67
CA ARG A 2 -14.07 25.63 21.82
C ARG A 2 -14.38 25.32 23.30
N PRO A 3 -15.11 24.23 23.59
CA PRO A 3 -14.80 23.41 24.76
C PRO A 3 -14.63 21.93 24.34
N THR A 4 -13.41 21.40 24.37
CA THR A 4 -12.78 20.57 25.42
C THR A 4 -13.27 19.13 25.52
N LEU A 5 -12.30 18.23 25.32
CA LEU A 5 -12.36 16.78 25.42
C LEU A 5 -12.93 16.29 26.76
N GLY A 6 -13.86 15.34 26.70
CA GLY A 6 -14.19 14.44 27.80
C GLY A 6 -13.79 13.02 27.41
N LEU A 7 -12.66 12.55 27.95
CA LEU A 7 -12.28 11.15 27.95
C LEU A 7 -13.15 10.42 28.98
N GLY A 8 -14.15 9.69 28.51
CA GLY A 8 -14.98 8.78 29.34
C GLY A 8 -14.60 7.34 29.07
N GLY A 9 -13.78 6.75 29.94
CA GLY A 9 -13.57 5.30 29.97
C GLY A 9 -14.76 4.62 30.63
N SER A 10 -15.29 3.57 30.02
CA SER A 10 -16.22 2.64 30.65
C SER A 10 -15.80 1.22 30.26
N ARG A 11 -15.31 0.48 31.26
CA ARG A 11 -15.02 -0.95 31.15
C ARG A 11 -16.36 -1.67 31.32
N SER A 12 -16.80 -2.35 30.27
CA SER A 12 -17.89 -3.32 30.37
C SER A 12 -17.47 -4.56 29.59
N SER A 13 -17.23 -5.62 30.35
CA SER A 13 -16.89 -6.95 29.85
C SER A 13 -18.14 -7.67 29.35
N GLU A 14 -17.90 -8.70 28.53
CA GLU A 14 -18.80 -9.81 28.19
C GLU A 14 -19.85 -9.56 27.11
N LEU A 15 -19.51 -9.88 25.86
CA LEU A 15 -20.22 -10.89 25.08
C LEU A 15 -19.24 -11.50 24.08
N GLY A 16 -19.24 -12.83 23.98
CA GLY A 16 -18.46 -13.61 23.04
C GLY A 16 -18.81 -13.22 21.61
N VAL A 17 -18.01 -12.32 21.07
CA VAL A 17 -17.84 -12.14 19.65
C VAL A 17 -16.44 -12.62 19.33
N ASN A 18 -16.33 -13.90 19.02
CA ASN A 18 -15.49 -14.32 17.91
C ASN A 18 -16.10 -13.78 16.60
N GLU A 19 -16.29 -12.46 16.57
CA GLU A 19 -15.97 -11.62 15.44
C GLU A 19 -14.48 -11.84 15.18
N GLN A 20 -14.17 -13.00 14.59
CA GLN A 20 -13.33 -13.05 13.42
C GLN A 20 -14.04 -12.24 12.31
N LEU A 21 -14.40 -10.99 12.60
CA LEU A 21 -14.27 -9.94 11.63
C LEU A 21 -12.78 -9.94 11.34
N GLN A 22 -12.42 -10.72 10.35
CA GLN A 22 -11.24 -10.51 9.54
C GLN A 22 -11.36 -9.17 8.77
N GLY A 23 -12.11 -8.19 9.29
CA GLY A 23 -12.16 -6.77 8.95
C GLY A 23 -10.88 -6.02 9.30
N GLY A 24 -9.76 -6.74 9.39
CA GLY A 24 -8.44 -6.22 9.09
C GLY A 24 -8.20 -6.10 7.58
N GLU A 25 -9.27 -6.05 6.78
CA GLU A 25 -9.25 -5.65 5.38
C GLU A 25 -8.82 -4.19 5.31
N LYS A 26 -7.53 -3.91 5.47
CA LYS A 26 -6.99 -2.85 4.65
C LYS A 26 -7.23 -3.33 3.21
N PRO A 27 -8.13 -2.71 2.43
CA PRO A 27 -8.56 -3.28 1.14
C PRO A 27 -7.40 -3.42 0.14
N HIS A 28 -6.25 -2.85 0.48
CA HIS A 28 -5.05 -2.80 -0.34
C HIS A 28 -3.84 -3.41 0.38
N LYS A 29 -4.05 -4.58 1.01
CA LYS A 29 -2.97 -5.40 1.56
C LYS A 29 -2.37 -6.29 0.46
N CYS A 30 -1.04 -6.32 0.40
CA CYS A 30 -0.30 -7.24 -0.44
C CYS A 30 -0.32 -8.65 0.17
N SER A 31 -0.77 -9.64 -0.60
CA SER A 31 -0.79 -11.04 -0.14
C SER A 31 0.60 -11.66 -0.02
N GLU A 32 1.58 -11.20 -0.81
CA GLU A 32 2.94 -11.76 -0.82
C GLU A 32 3.77 -11.36 0.41
N CYS A 33 3.66 -10.11 0.86
CA CYS A 33 4.48 -9.59 1.96
C CYS A 33 3.68 -8.95 3.10
N GLY A 34 2.35 -8.99 3.04
CA GLY A 34 1.47 -8.42 4.05
C GLY A 34 1.48 -6.88 4.13
N LYS A 35 2.24 -6.19 3.27
CA LYS A 35 2.29 -4.72 3.28
C LYS A 35 0.94 -4.13 2.97
N SER A 36 0.54 -3.13 3.74
CA SER A 36 -0.70 -2.42 3.51
C SER A 36 -0.43 -1.08 2.85
N LEU A 37 -1.17 -0.79 1.79
CA LEU A 37 -1.02 0.43 1.00
C LEU A 37 -2.27 1.28 1.10
N SER A 38 -2.11 2.57 0.81
CA SER A 38 -3.16 3.56 0.97
C SER A 38 -4.26 3.47 -0.09
N ASP A 39 -3.96 2.87 -1.26
CA ASP A 39 -4.85 2.83 -2.43
C ASP A 39 -4.63 1.57 -3.28
N ARG A 40 -5.66 1.14 -4.04
CA ARG A 40 -5.60 -0.01 -4.95
C ARG A 40 -4.53 0.15 -6.03
N SER A 41 -4.39 1.35 -6.58
CA SER A 41 -3.39 1.66 -7.60
C SER A 41 -1.97 1.51 -7.05
N ALA A 42 -1.77 1.91 -5.79
CA ALA A 42 -0.50 1.70 -5.10
C ALA A 42 -0.22 0.20 -4.91
N LEU A 43 -1.24 -0.60 -4.57
CA LEU A 43 -1.13 -2.05 -4.46
C LEU A 43 -0.78 -2.70 -5.80
N ILE A 44 -1.47 -2.37 -6.89
CA ILE A 44 -1.17 -2.93 -8.22
C ILE A 44 0.27 -2.61 -8.63
N ARG A 45 0.72 -1.37 -8.41
CA ARG A 45 2.10 -0.98 -8.69
C ARG A 45 3.10 -1.70 -7.79
N HIS A 46 2.74 -1.92 -6.52
CA HIS A 46 3.54 -2.68 -5.58
C HIS A 46 3.67 -4.14 -6.00
N MET A 47 2.62 -4.78 -6.53
CA MET A 47 2.71 -6.17 -6.99
C MET A 47 3.77 -6.40 -8.08
N ARG A 48 4.09 -5.36 -8.87
CA ARG A 48 5.17 -5.42 -9.88
C ARG A 48 6.55 -5.68 -9.29
N ILE A 49 6.76 -5.41 -7.99
CA ILE A 49 8.03 -5.74 -7.33
C ILE A 49 8.17 -7.25 -7.13
N HIS A 50 7.06 -7.95 -6.90
CA HIS A 50 7.02 -9.39 -6.63
C HIS A 50 7.05 -10.19 -7.93
N THR A 51 6.31 -9.73 -8.95
CA THR A 51 6.32 -10.37 -10.28
C THR A 51 7.61 -10.07 -11.06
N GLY A 52 8.41 -9.09 -10.61
CA GLY A 52 9.59 -8.64 -11.34
C GLY A 52 9.26 -7.93 -12.66
N GLU A 53 7.99 -7.63 -12.92
CA GLU A 53 7.57 -6.97 -14.15
C GLU A 53 8.15 -5.55 -14.25
N ARG A 54 8.94 -5.35 -15.30
CA ARG A 54 9.52 -4.06 -15.66
C ARG A 54 9.04 -3.67 -17.05
N PRO A 55 7.83 -3.09 -17.17
CA PRO A 55 7.23 -2.77 -18.47
C PRO A 55 7.87 -1.55 -19.13
N TYR A 56 8.62 -0.74 -18.38
CA TYR A 56 9.23 0.48 -18.92
C TYR A 56 10.69 0.22 -19.28
N GLU A 57 11.01 0.20 -20.56
CA GLU A 57 12.38 0.01 -21.05
C GLU A 57 12.97 1.34 -21.54
N CYS A 58 14.26 1.56 -21.27
CA CYS A 58 15.00 2.67 -21.82
C CYS A 58 15.49 2.32 -23.23
N ASP A 59 15.09 3.10 -24.23
CA ASP A 59 15.48 2.88 -25.62
C ASP A 59 17.00 2.98 -25.85
N LYS A 60 17.68 3.89 -25.14
CA LYS A 60 19.13 4.14 -25.29
C LYS A 60 20.00 2.99 -24.78
N CYS A 61 19.67 2.39 -23.63
CA CYS A 61 20.54 1.39 -22.98
C CYS A 61 19.81 0.09 -22.59
N ARG A 62 18.57 -0.09 -23.01
CA ARG A 62 17.70 -1.26 -22.74
C ARG A 62 17.48 -1.58 -21.26
N LYS A 63 17.77 -0.64 -20.35
CA LYS A 63 17.52 -0.81 -18.90
C LYS A 63 16.03 -0.76 -18.63
N ARG A 64 15.53 -1.71 -17.82
CA ARG A 64 14.10 -1.84 -17.51
C ARG A 64 13.76 -1.33 -16.11
N PHE A 65 12.64 -0.63 -15.98
CA PHE A 65 12.14 0.02 -14.77
C PHE A 65 10.71 -0.43 -14.47
N GLN A 66 10.36 -0.45 -13.18
CA GLN A 66 9.03 -0.82 -12.70
C GLN A 66 8.02 0.35 -12.79
N MET A 67 8.53 1.59 -12.85
CA MET A 67 7.72 2.81 -12.90
C MET A 67 8.20 3.76 -13.98
N ARG A 68 7.25 4.47 -14.62
CA ARG A 68 7.53 5.48 -15.64
C ARG A 68 8.37 6.64 -15.09
N SER A 69 8.12 7.08 -13.86
CA SER A 69 8.89 8.14 -13.21
C SER A 69 10.38 7.82 -13.13
N TYR A 70 10.73 6.56 -12.81
CA TYR A 70 12.11 6.10 -12.78
C TYR A 70 12.73 6.04 -14.17
N LEU A 71 12.00 5.57 -15.19
CA LEU A 71 12.47 5.61 -16.58
C LEU A 71 12.74 7.05 -17.02
N VAL A 72 11.81 7.98 -16.79
CA VAL A 72 11.96 9.39 -17.20
C VAL A 72 13.16 10.04 -16.49
N SER A 73 13.31 9.81 -15.18
CA SER A 73 14.47 10.32 -14.44
C SER A 73 15.78 9.72 -14.96
N HIS A 74 15.78 8.44 -15.28
CA HIS A 74 16.95 7.77 -15.86
C HIS A 74 17.27 8.29 -17.27
N GLN A 75 16.27 8.54 -18.11
CA GLN A 75 16.49 9.09 -19.45
C GLN A 75 17.15 10.47 -19.42
N ARG A 76 16.92 11.27 -18.37
CA ARG A 76 17.60 12.56 -18.17
C ARG A 76 19.08 12.43 -17.77
N SER A 77 19.48 11.26 -17.27
CA SER A 77 20.88 10.98 -16.90
C SER A 77 21.74 10.47 -18.06
N HIS A 78 21.13 10.24 -19.23
CA HIS A 78 21.82 9.94 -20.47
C HIS A 78 22.23 11.21 -21.20
#